data_AF-A0A8J5EU04-F1
#
_entry.id   AF-A0A8J5EU04-F1
#
_cell.length_a   1.000
_cell.length_b   1.000
_cell.length_c   1.000
_cell.angle_alpha   90.00
_cell.angle_beta   90.00
_cell.angle_gamma   90.00
#
_symmetry.space_group_name_H-M   'P 1'
#
loop_
_entity.id
_entity.type
_entity.pdbx_description
1 polymer ?
#
loop_
_entity_poly.entity_id
_entity_poly.type
_entity_poly.pdbx_seq_one_letter_code
_entity_poly.pdbx_strand_id
1 'polypeptide(L)'
;MAGEAEGLLFLVCRQIEEIKTLTDRAAAYAALLQVLHRGASDHPPSLEALADSFPYLLPLLLSDIHHFDEETAAYSLKCLGFMLYHPSLVTRISGLKMPSFFPNFLCLVFDVSCECAGLRRGRRDPGPGIACEADNYNKDEGWTLLHICNLGVWCFAVQQIGPSAVKFCLHLILEAIIHALDNPFGSLSITYEATQAVMSDVKRKLLPTMMDMMEVTQDQRQNIAIIQAWGWYISLLGSDALKDRHLVNKMLKIPEQTFVDPDIQVQVATLVAWESLIDALLPSQFTEIWINIIQNEIKQTRQATVAAPDVKIDGLLRRIKVLMTPIHGILSSKCDLSVQLRCLLTWRYLLRKLDLSVNYPSVISTTFWQTLKVVFLKGPNDENRHVWNTCIDLLDEFLLSKLTVGKTILNGEKHSLFPAEQTDQSGAVDRPIKWLPWDIKDLSEQLNVVFSIILPEKFEIMTSECRSLTLDTGLKIYRSVLKGVQAEIKRIPQCHEKVNIYITTISMFIKEVRETMASNHSAHQYRDFSLVHVQFTEATRDELEHSLLSPFNIKQIGSEVLC
;
A
#
# COMPACT_ATOMS: atom_id res chain seq x y z
N MET A 1 -19.24 48.65 9.82
CA MET A 1 -19.61 47.40 10.51
C MET A 1 -21.05 46.98 10.21
N ALA A 2 -22.11 47.69 10.66
CA ALA A 2 -23.49 47.34 10.28
C ALA A 2 -23.84 47.66 8.80
N GLY A 3 -23.31 48.76 8.26
CA GLY A 3 -23.64 49.21 6.89
C GLY A 3 -23.08 48.36 5.73
N GLU A 4 -22.04 47.56 5.95
CA GLU A 4 -21.50 46.66 4.90
C GLU A 4 -22.30 45.36 4.78
N ALA A 5 -22.75 44.80 5.91
CA ALA A 5 -23.66 43.65 5.93
C ALA A 5 -25.04 44.01 5.36
N GLU A 6 -25.56 45.20 5.68
CA GLU A 6 -26.79 45.75 5.07
C GLU A 6 -26.61 46.00 3.56
N GLY A 7 -25.44 46.48 3.12
CA GLY A 7 -25.12 46.66 1.70
C GLY A 7 -25.07 45.34 0.91
N LEU A 8 -24.46 44.30 1.49
CA LEU A 8 -24.43 42.95 0.91
C LEU A 8 -25.83 42.32 0.86
N LEU A 9 -26.63 42.44 1.92
CA LEU A 9 -28.02 41.96 1.93
C LEU A 9 -28.87 42.69 0.89
N PHE A 10 -28.71 44.01 0.75
CA PHE A 10 -29.39 44.79 -0.28
C PHE A 10 -29.01 44.32 -1.70
N LEU A 11 -27.71 44.06 -1.93
CA LEU A 11 -27.22 43.50 -3.20
C LEU A 11 -27.82 42.11 -3.48
N VAL A 12 -27.85 41.23 -2.48
CA VAL A 12 -28.41 39.86 -2.61
C VAL A 12 -29.91 39.91 -2.89
N CYS A 13 -30.67 40.71 -2.14
CA CYS A 13 -32.11 40.91 -2.38
C CYS A 13 -32.37 41.51 -3.76
N ARG A 14 -31.55 42.46 -4.22
CA ARG A 14 -31.63 43.03 -5.56
C ARG A 14 -31.36 41.98 -6.63
N GLN A 15 -30.35 41.13 -6.46
CA GLN A 15 -30.06 40.03 -7.39
C GLN A 15 -31.18 38.98 -7.41
N ILE A 16 -31.77 38.65 -6.25
CA ILE A 16 -32.93 37.74 -6.18
C ILE A 16 -34.13 38.32 -6.94
N GLU A 17 -34.38 39.63 -6.81
CA GLU A 17 -35.47 40.29 -7.53
C GLU A 17 -35.18 40.42 -9.03
N GLU A 18 -33.93 40.66 -9.42
CA GLU A 18 -33.45 40.61 -10.80
C GLU A 18 -33.66 39.21 -11.42
N ILE A 19 -33.34 38.12 -10.70
CA ILE A 19 -33.58 36.73 -11.15
C ILE A 19 -35.08 36.46 -11.41
N LYS A 20 -35.97 37.01 -10.57
CA LYS A 20 -37.43 36.86 -10.74
C LYS A 20 -37.99 37.64 -11.91
N THR A 21 -37.36 38.76 -12.29
CA THR A 21 -37.94 39.76 -13.19
C THR A 21 -37.29 39.82 -14.58
N LEU A 22 -36.09 39.27 -14.76
CA LEU A 22 -35.32 39.39 -16.01
C LEU A 22 -35.56 38.27 -17.03
N THR A 23 -35.26 38.61 -18.29
CA THR A 23 -35.11 37.70 -19.44
C THR A 23 -33.73 37.05 -19.54
N ASP A 24 -32.68 37.61 -18.91
CA ASP A 24 -31.31 37.05 -18.88
C ASP A 24 -30.92 36.65 -17.44
N ARG A 25 -31.26 35.41 -17.08
CA ARG A 25 -31.04 34.84 -15.74
C ARG A 25 -29.59 34.44 -15.50
N ALA A 26 -28.86 34.06 -16.55
CA ALA A 26 -27.46 33.66 -16.47
C ALA A 26 -26.58 34.79 -15.92
N ALA A 27 -26.74 36.01 -16.45
CA ALA A 27 -26.00 37.19 -15.97
C ALA A 27 -26.29 37.51 -14.50
N ALA A 28 -27.55 37.35 -14.06
CA ALA A 28 -27.96 37.58 -12.68
C ALA A 28 -27.35 36.53 -11.72
N TYR A 29 -27.31 35.25 -12.12
CA TYR A 29 -26.62 34.21 -11.34
C TYR A 29 -25.10 34.39 -11.32
N ALA A 30 -24.49 34.84 -12.42
CA ALA A 30 -23.05 35.15 -12.46
C ALA A 30 -22.70 36.31 -11.51
N ALA A 31 -23.52 37.37 -11.48
CA ALA A 31 -23.38 38.48 -10.55
C ALA A 31 -23.60 38.05 -9.10
N LEU A 32 -24.60 37.20 -8.84
CA LEU A 32 -24.82 36.61 -7.52
C LEU A 32 -23.61 35.79 -7.06
N LEU A 33 -23.03 34.96 -7.92
CA LEU A 33 -21.83 34.16 -7.60
C LEU A 33 -20.64 35.04 -7.21
N GLN A 34 -20.44 36.18 -7.89
CA GLN A 34 -19.40 37.14 -7.52
C GLN A 34 -19.66 37.77 -6.15
N VAL A 35 -20.92 38.06 -5.83
CA VAL A 35 -21.33 38.57 -4.51
C VAL A 35 -21.09 37.51 -3.43
N LEU A 36 -21.41 36.24 -3.70
CA LEU A 36 -21.14 35.11 -2.80
C LEU A 36 -19.66 34.96 -2.50
N HIS A 37 -18.80 35.04 -3.53
CA HIS A 37 -17.36 34.94 -3.38
C HIS A 37 -16.75 36.09 -2.57
N ARG A 38 -17.22 37.34 -2.79
CA ARG A 38 -16.79 38.51 -2.00
C ARG A 38 -17.32 38.48 -0.56
N GLY A 39 -18.56 38.04 -0.37
CA GLY A 39 -19.18 37.94 0.96
C GLY A 39 -18.48 36.92 1.87
N ALA A 40 -17.87 35.88 1.30
CA ALA A 40 -17.14 34.86 2.07
C ALA A 40 -15.71 35.25 2.45
N SER A 41 -15.08 36.21 1.74
CA SER A 41 -13.74 36.72 2.12
C SER A 41 -13.82 37.78 3.24
N ASP A 42 -14.95 38.47 3.36
CA ASP A 42 -15.05 39.77 4.06
C ASP A 42 -16.02 39.77 5.26
N HIS A 43 -16.06 38.70 6.10
CA HIS A 43 -16.66 38.62 7.46
C HIS A 43 -17.87 37.67 7.69
N PRO A 44 -18.11 37.15 8.93
CA PRO A 44 -19.22 36.23 9.26
C PRO A 44 -20.68 36.76 9.23
N PRO A 45 -21.01 38.02 9.59
CA PRO A 45 -22.41 38.46 9.69
C PRO A 45 -23.10 38.68 8.33
N SER A 46 -22.35 38.86 7.25
CA SER A 46 -22.87 38.90 5.88
C SER A 46 -23.34 37.51 5.40
N LEU A 47 -22.69 36.44 5.87
CA LEU A 47 -23.08 35.06 5.57
C LEU A 47 -24.37 34.64 6.27
N GLU A 48 -24.64 35.13 7.48
CA GLU A 48 -25.91 34.86 8.18
C GLU A 48 -27.11 35.50 7.47
N ALA A 49 -26.98 36.77 7.06
CA ALA A 49 -28.00 37.48 6.29
C ALA A 49 -28.27 36.82 4.91
N LEU A 50 -27.21 36.29 4.28
CA LEU A 50 -27.32 35.49 3.06
C LEU A 50 -28.05 34.16 3.33
N ALA A 51 -27.75 33.50 4.45
CA ALA A 51 -28.37 32.24 4.85
C ALA A 51 -29.88 32.39 5.09
N ASP A 52 -30.34 33.56 5.52
CA ASP A 52 -31.77 33.88 5.72
C ASP A 52 -32.51 34.14 4.40
N SER A 53 -31.81 34.53 3.34
CA SER A 53 -32.36 34.70 1.98
C SER A 53 -32.44 33.39 1.18
N PHE A 54 -31.72 32.37 1.63
CA PHE A 54 -31.58 31.07 0.97
C PHE A 54 -32.91 30.31 0.72
N PRO A 55 -33.89 30.29 1.65
CA PRO A 55 -35.17 29.59 1.42
C PRO A 55 -35.96 30.13 0.21
N TYR A 56 -35.74 31.39 -0.16
CA TYR A 56 -36.39 32.04 -1.31
C TYR A 56 -35.62 31.83 -2.62
N LEU A 57 -34.31 31.70 -2.52
CA LEU A 57 -33.42 31.50 -3.67
C LEU A 57 -33.36 30.03 -4.11
N LEU A 58 -33.47 29.08 -3.18
CA LEU A 58 -33.37 27.64 -3.46
C LEU A 58 -34.41 27.14 -4.49
N PRO A 59 -35.72 27.49 -4.40
CA PRO A 59 -36.69 27.07 -5.40
C PRO A 59 -36.42 27.67 -6.79
N LEU A 60 -35.88 28.89 -6.85
CA LEU A 60 -35.50 29.55 -8.10
C LEU A 60 -34.31 28.82 -8.75
N LEU A 61 -33.24 28.57 -8.00
CA LEU A 61 -32.09 27.78 -8.45
C LEU A 61 -32.51 26.42 -9.00
N LEU A 62 -33.35 25.68 -8.26
CA LEU A 62 -33.80 24.35 -8.71
C LEU A 62 -34.72 24.43 -9.93
N SER A 63 -35.57 25.44 -10.02
CA SER A 63 -36.41 25.66 -11.19
C SER A 63 -35.57 26.01 -12.42
N ASP A 64 -34.55 26.87 -12.28
CA ASP A 64 -33.75 27.34 -13.39
C ASP A 64 -32.70 26.32 -13.84
N ILE A 65 -32.27 25.40 -12.98
CA ILE A 65 -31.52 24.20 -13.40
C ILE A 65 -32.42 23.24 -14.21
N HIS A 66 -33.75 23.30 -14.07
CA HIS A 66 -34.70 22.49 -14.85
C HIS A 66 -34.99 23.04 -16.25
N HIS A 67 -34.87 24.36 -16.43
CA HIS A 67 -35.06 24.99 -17.73
C HIS A 67 -33.73 24.88 -18.48
N PHE A 68 -33.67 24.05 -19.51
CA PHE A 68 -32.49 23.59 -20.27
C PHE A 68 -31.64 24.68 -20.97
N ASP A 69 -31.59 25.90 -20.45
CA ASP A 69 -30.61 26.91 -20.83
C ASP A 69 -29.27 26.63 -20.12
N GLU A 70 -28.24 26.28 -20.89
CA GLU A 70 -26.94 25.84 -20.39
C GLU A 70 -26.32 26.85 -19.43
N GLU A 71 -26.31 28.12 -19.83
CA GLU A 71 -25.59 29.15 -19.13
C GLU A 71 -26.27 29.45 -17.79
N THR A 72 -27.60 29.55 -17.79
CA THR A 72 -28.40 29.70 -16.57
C THR A 72 -28.25 28.49 -15.65
N ALA A 73 -28.34 27.26 -16.15
CA ALA A 73 -28.19 26.04 -15.35
C ALA A 73 -26.78 25.92 -14.75
N ALA A 74 -25.74 26.22 -15.52
CA ALA A 74 -24.35 26.16 -15.07
C ALA A 74 -24.05 27.20 -13.97
N TYR A 75 -24.50 28.45 -14.12
CA TYR A 75 -24.32 29.46 -13.07
C TYR A 75 -25.20 29.20 -11.84
N SER A 76 -26.38 28.61 -12.02
CA SER A 76 -27.23 28.16 -10.92
C SER A 76 -26.56 27.04 -10.12
N LEU A 77 -25.99 26.03 -10.79
CA LEU A 77 -25.23 24.95 -10.15
C LEU A 77 -23.99 25.47 -9.43
N LYS A 78 -23.26 26.43 -10.01
CA LYS A 78 -22.10 27.06 -9.34
C LYS A 78 -22.52 27.80 -8.06
N CYS A 79 -23.61 28.58 -8.10
CA CYS A 79 -24.18 29.21 -6.91
C CYS A 79 -24.58 28.18 -5.84
N LEU A 80 -25.26 27.12 -6.26
CA LEU A 80 -25.71 26.05 -5.36
C LEU A 80 -24.54 25.31 -4.73
N GLY A 81 -23.53 24.91 -5.51
CA GLY A 81 -22.35 24.21 -5.01
C GLY A 81 -21.55 25.06 -4.01
N PHE A 82 -21.44 26.37 -4.24
CA PHE A 82 -20.84 27.29 -3.27
C PHE A 82 -21.60 27.30 -1.93
N MET A 83 -22.94 27.34 -2.00
CA MET A 83 -23.80 27.32 -0.81
C MET A 83 -23.74 25.99 -0.05
N LEU A 84 -23.65 24.86 -0.78
CA LEU A 84 -23.48 23.53 -0.21
C LEU A 84 -22.10 23.33 0.42
N TYR A 85 -21.07 24.01 -0.10
CA TYR A 85 -19.71 23.97 0.39
C TYR A 85 -19.50 24.77 1.68
N HIS A 86 -20.22 25.87 1.91
CA HIS A 86 -19.93 26.74 3.07
C HIS A 86 -20.65 26.30 4.36
N PRO A 87 -19.94 26.02 5.49
CA PRO A 87 -20.55 25.52 6.73
C PRO A 87 -21.65 26.40 7.33
N SER A 88 -21.51 27.72 7.25
CA SER A 88 -22.51 28.66 7.79
C SER A 88 -23.80 28.71 6.97
N LEU A 89 -23.75 28.32 5.69
CA LEU A 89 -24.90 28.33 4.79
C LEU A 89 -25.62 26.98 4.81
N VAL A 90 -24.85 25.89 4.77
CA VAL A 90 -25.37 24.50 4.75
C VAL A 90 -26.19 24.13 5.99
N THR A 91 -25.94 24.78 7.13
CA THR A 91 -26.70 24.58 8.38
C THR A 91 -28.15 25.06 8.26
N ARG A 92 -28.40 26.16 7.53
CA ARG A 92 -29.77 26.62 7.22
C ARG A 92 -30.49 25.68 6.27
N ILE A 93 -29.77 25.12 5.28
CA ILE A 93 -30.30 24.09 4.36
C ILE A 93 -30.77 22.86 5.15
N SER A 94 -29.96 22.43 6.12
CA SER A 94 -30.27 21.28 6.98
C SER A 94 -31.51 21.48 7.87
N GLY A 95 -31.90 22.73 8.13
CA GLY A 95 -33.12 23.10 8.86
C GLY A 95 -34.37 23.24 7.97
N LEU A 96 -34.20 23.43 6.65
CA LEU A 96 -35.27 23.30 5.66
C LEU A 96 -35.61 21.81 5.47
N LYS A 97 -36.80 21.47 4.98
CA LYS A 97 -37.22 20.06 4.78
C LYS A 97 -36.33 19.36 3.72
N MET A 98 -35.18 18.84 4.16
CA MET A 98 -34.22 18.05 3.38
C MET A 98 -34.81 16.87 2.60
N PRO A 99 -35.89 16.18 3.07
CA PRO A 99 -36.48 15.06 2.33
C PRO A 99 -37.05 15.41 0.95
N SER A 100 -37.36 16.69 0.68
CA SER A 100 -37.83 17.12 -0.66
C SER A 100 -36.75 17.75 -1.53
N PHE A 101 -35.66 18.25 -0.93
CA PHE A 101 -34.60 18.94 -1.67
C PHE A 101 -33.74 17.96 -2.50
N PHE A 102 -33.22 16.93 -1.87
CA PHE A 102 -32.28 16.00 -2.51
C PHE A 102 -32.90 15.14 -3.61
N PRO A 103 -34.09 14.54 -3.45
CA PRO A 103 -34.71 13.78 -4.53
C PRO A 103 -34.96 14.67 -5.74
N ASN A 104 -35.41 15.91 -5.53
CA ASN A 104 -35.62 16.86 -6.62
C ASN A 104 -34.29 17.25 -7.27
N PHE A 105 -33.24 17.55 -6.51
CA PHE A 105 -31.92 17.89 -7.04
C PHE A 105 -31.24 16.70 -7.77
N LEU A 106 -31.38 15.48 -7.24
CA LEU A 106 -30.83 14.26 -7.85
C LEU A 106 -31.60 13.88 -9.11
N CYS A 107 -32.94 13.87 -9.08
CA CYS A 107 -33.75 13.71 -10.29
C CYS A 107 -33.40 14.81 -11.29
N LEU A 108 -33.13 16.03 -10.87
CA LEU A 108 -32.79 17.12 -11.78
C LEU A 108 -31.43 16.92 -12.45
N VAL A 109 -30.39 16.56 -11.71
CA VAL A 109 -29.04 16.33 -12.26
C VAL A 109 -29.00 15.05 -13.11
N PHE A 110 -29.73 14.00 -12.72
CA PHE A 110 -29.67 12.67 -13.36
C PHE A 110 -30.82 12.34 -14.32
N ASP A 111 -32.00 12.97 -14.23
CA ASP A 111 -33.02 12.87 -15.30
C ASP A 111 -32.55 13.61 -16.55
N VAL A 112 -31.88 14.75 -16.37
CA VAL A 112 -31.14 15.46 -17.43
C VAL A 112 -30.07 14.56 -18.05
N SER A 113 -29.42 13.69 -17.25
CA SER A 113 -28.50 12.64 -17.75
C SER A 113 -29.21 11.48 -18.48
N CYS A 114 -30.33 10.98 -17.95
CA CYS A 114 -31.02 9.77 -18.42
C CYS A 114 -31.89 9.99 -19.67
N GLU A 115 -32.50 11.16 -19.82
CA GLU A 115 -33.23 11.53 -21.05
C GLU A 115 -32.28 11.60 -22.27
N CYS A 116 -31.01 11.91 -22.04
CA CYS A 116 -29.98 11.98 -23.08
C CYS A 116 -29.29 10.64 -23.41
N ALA A 117 -29.26 9.69 -22.47
CA ALA A 117 -28.80 8.33 -22.73
C ALA A 117 -29.84 7.44 -23.45
N GLY A 118 -31.00 8.00 -23.83
CA GLY A 118 -32.09 7.27 -24.49
C GLY A 118 -32.86 6.30 -23.56
N LEU A 119 -32.59 6.30 -22.25
CA LEU A 119 -33.08 5.28 -21.31
C LEU A 119 -34.54 5.48 -20.85
N ARG A 120 -35.20 6.59 -21.20
CA ARG A 120 -36.63 6.85 -20.93
C ARG A 120 -37.60 6.46 -22.06
N ARG A 121 -37.25 5.54 -22.96
CA ARG A 121 -38.24 4.81 -23.79
C ARG A 121 -38.33 3.34 -23.39
N GLY A 122 -38.80 3.04 -22.17
CA GLY A 122 -38.78 1.64 -21.70
C GLY A 122 -39.67 1.25 -20.52
N ARG A 123 -40.69 2.03 -20.15
CA ARG A 123 -41.72 1.60 -19.16
C ARG A 123 -43.15 1.70 -19.69
N ARG A 124 -43.37 1.21 -20.91
CA ARG A 124 -44.65 0.64 -21.36
C ARG A 124 -44.30 -0.58 -22.21
N ASP A 125 -44.98 -1.70 -21.95
CA ASP A 125 -44.68 -3.06 -22.38
C ASP A 125 -44.01 -3.24 -23.77
N PRO A 126 -43.02 -4.16 -23.91
CA PRO A 126 -42.39 -4.41 -25.19
C PRO A 126 -43.29 -5.31 -26.05
N GLY A 127 -43.94 -4.73 -27.05
CA GLY A 127 -44.33 -5.46 -28.26
C GLY A 127 -43.08 -5.74 -29.12
N PRO A 128 -42.97 -6.91 -29.78
CA PRO A 128 -41.73 -7.31 -30.43
C PRO A 128 -41.56 -6.59 -31.76
N GLY A 129 -40.40 -5.96 -31.93
CA GLY A 129 -39.78 -5.75 -33.24
C GLY A 129 -40.00 -4.39 -33.87
N ILE A 130 -39.30 -3.36 -33.39
CA ILE A 130 -38.75 -2.30 -34.24
C ILE A 130 -37.39 -1.91 -33.65
N ALA A 131 -36.31 -2.22 -34.37
CA ALA A 131 -35.00 -1.63 -34.11
C ALA A 131 -35.08 -0.14 -34.48
N CYS A 132 -34.85 0.75 -33.52
CA CYS A 132 -34.79 2.19 -33.78
C CYS A 132 -33.33 2.62 -33.96
N GLU A 133 -33.07 3.18 -35.14
CA GLU A 133 -31.84 3.83 -35.58
C GLU A 133 -31.41 4.94 -34.58
N ALA A 134 -30.13 4.93 -34.23
CA ALA A 134 -29.49 5.87 -33.31
C ALA A 134 -28.79 7.02 -34.05
N ASP A 135 -29.40 7.53 -35.13
CA ASP A 135 -28.78 8.53 -36.01
C ASP A 135 -29.60 9.82 -36.03
N ASN A 136 -29.47 10.64 -34.97
CA ASN A 136 -29.57 12.11 -35.01
C ASN A 136 -29.47 12.71 -33.58
N TYR A 137 -28.36 12.47 -32.89
CA TYR A 137 -27.99 13.30 -31.74
C TYR A 137 -27.18 14.50 -32.23
N ASN A 138 -27.70 15.71 -32.00
CA ASN A 138 -27.03 16.95 -32.34
C ASN A 138 -25.77 17.07 -31.44
N LYS A 139 -24.58 17.09 -32.04
CA LYS A 139 -23.30 17.06 -31.28
C LYS A 139 -23.16 18.21 -30.28
N ASP A 140 -23.77 19.36 -30.54
CA ASP A 140 -23.69 20.54 -29.68
C ASP A 140 -24.49 20.39 -28.38
N GLU A 141 -25.65 19.72 -28.40
CA GLU A 141 -26.43 19.45 -27.19
C GLU A 141 -25.70 18.48 -26.24
N GLY A 142 -24.92 17.53 -26.79
CA GLY A 142 -24.16 16.56 -25.99
C GLY A 142 -23.07 17.17 -25.10
N TRP A 143 -22.42 18.26 -25.53
CA TRP A 143 -21.35 18.93 -24.75
C TRP A 143 -21.91 19.81 -23.62
N THR A 144 -23.02 20.49 -23.90
CA THR A 144 -23.79 21.30 -22.95
C THR A 144 -24.25 20.48 -21.74
N LEU A 145 -24.80 19.30 -22.01
CA LEU A 145 -25.27 18.36 -20.98
C LEU A 145 -24.13 17.77 -20.15
N LEU A 146 -22.96 17.54 -20.76
CA LEU A 146 -21.77 17.07 -20.07
C LEU A 146 -21.28 18.08 -19.02
N HIS A 147 -21.32 19.38 -19.33
CA HIS A 147 -20.90 20.43 -18.40
C HIS A 147 -21.81 20.52 -17.17
N ILE A 148 -23.13 20.45 -17.39
CA ILE A 148 -24.14 20.46 -16.31
C ILE A 148 -23.99 19.23 -15.41
N CYS A 149 -23.82 18.04 -15.98
CA CYS A 149 -23.60 16.81 -15.21
C CYS A 149 -22.32 16.88 -14.38
N ASN A 150 -21.23 17.39 -14.96
CA ASN A 150 -19.97 17.58 -14.24
C ASN A 150 -20.11 18.55 -13.05
N LEU A 151 -20.82 19.68 -13.24
CA LEU A 151 -21.10 20.62 -12.15
C LEU A 151 -22.04 20.04 -11.09
N GLY A 152 -23.02 19.22 -11.48
CA GLY A 152 -23.91 18.51 -10.57
C GLY A 152 -23.14 17.53 -9.68
N VAL A 153 -22.26 16.71 -10.27
CA VAL A 153 -21.37 15.79 -9.53
C VAL A 153 -20.40 16.55 -8.64
N TRP A 154 -19.84 17.66 -9.10
CA TRP A 154 -19.01 18.54 -8.28
C TRP A 154 -19.76 19.08 -7.05
N CYS A 155 -21.03 19.48 -7.18
CA CYS A 155 -21.85 19.90 -6.04
C CYS A 155 -21.97 18.80 -4.98
N PHE A 156 -22.06 17.53 -5.38
CA PHE A 156 -22.01 16.39 -4.46
C PHE A 156 -20.63 16.18 -3.83
N ALA A 157 -19.55 16.48 -4.55
CA ALA A 157 -18.20 16.33 -4.02
C ALA A 157 -17.86 17.35 -2.92
N VAL A 158 -18.37 18.58 -3.06
CA VAL A 158 -18.01 19.70 -2.18
C VAL A 158 -18.98 19.93 -1.00
N GLN A 159 -20.13 19.26 -0.99
CA GLN A 159 -21.16 19.45 0.03
C GLN A 159 -20.65 19.19 1.47
N GLN A 160 -21.16 19.96 2.44
CA GLN A 160 -20.85 19.83 3.87
C GLN A 160 -22.07 19.44 4.73
N ILE A 161 -23.03 18.71 4.15
CA ILE A 161 -24.28 18.34 4.80
C ILE A 161 -24.04 17.24 5.84
N GLY A 162 -24.75 17.37 6.97
CA GLY A 162 -24.67 16.45 8.10
C GLY A 162 -25.15 15.02 7.76
N PRO A 163 -24.60 13.97 8.43
CA PRO A 163 -24.93 12.56 8.15
C PRO A 163 -26.42 12.22 8.22
N SER A 164 -27.15 12.86 9.14
CA SER A 164 -28.58 12.61 9.38
C SER A 164 -29.47 13.00 8.20
N ALA A 165 -29.07 14.01 7.42
CA ALA A 165 -29.83 14.48 6.26
C ALA A 165 -29.55 13.64 5.00
N VAL A 166 -28.32 13.13 4.85
CA VAL A 166 -27.92 12.24 3.75
C VAL A 166 -28.60 10.87 3.83
N LYS A 167 -28.88 10.38 5.06
CA LYS A 167 -29.48 9.06 5.30
C LYS A 167 -30.77 8.80 4.51
N PHE A 168 -31.62 9.82 4.32
CA PHE A 168 -32.90 9.67 3.61
C PHE A 168 -32.76 9.57 2.08
N CYS A 169 -31.66 10.04 1.52
CA CYS A 169 -31.44 10.10 0.07
C CYS A 169 -30.19 9.31 -0.38
N LEU A 170 -29.59 8.54 0.52
CA LEU A 170 -28.35 7.79 0.27
C LEU A 170 -28.46 6.86 -0.95
N HIS A 171 -29.60 6.19 -1.12
CA HIS A 171 -29.82 5.29 -2.26
C HIS A 171 -29.76 6.04 -3.61
N LEU A 172 -30.40 7.22 -3.70
CA LEU A 172 -30.39 8.05 -4.90
C LEU A 172 -29.00 8.65 -5.16
N ILE A 173 -28.27 9.03 -4.11
CA ILE A 173 -26.89 9.56 -4.22
C ILE A 173 -25.94 8.45 -4.70
N LEU A 174 -26.09 7.22 -4.20
CA LEU A 174 -25.29 6.09 -4.64
C LEU A 174 -25.61 5.70 -6.09
N GLU A 175 -26.88 5.68 -6.47
CA GLU A 175 -27.30 5.41 -7.85
C GLU A 175 -26.74 6.46 -8.82
N ALA A 176 -26.80 7.73 -8.42
CA ALA A 176 -26.16 8.86 -9.11
C ALA A 176 -24.65 8.69 -9.30
N ILE A 177 -23.92 8.35 -8.23
CA ILE A 177 -22.48 8.12 -8.27
C ILE A 177 -22.14 6.89 -9.13
N ILE A 178 -22.87 5.80 -8.99
CA ILE A 178 -22.69 4.58 -9.80
C ILE A 178 -22.89 4.92 -11.27
N HIS A 179 -23.96 5.64 -11.62
CA HIS A 179 -24.20 6.09 -12.98
C HIS A 179 -23.08 6.97 -13.52
N ALA A 180 -22.52 7.87 -12.70
CA ALA A 180 -21.39 8.71 -13.08
C ALA A 180 -20.08 7.90 -13.27
N LEU A 181 -19.88 6.84 -12.48
CA LEU A 181 -18.73 5.93 -12.56
C LEU A 181 -18.83 4.94 -13.72
N ASP A 182 -20.04 4.49 -14.07
CA ASP A 182 -20.31 3.68 -15.27
C ASP A 182 -19.98 4.44 -16.57
N ASN A 183 -19.69 5.74 -16.44
CA ASN A 183 -19.19 6.62 -17.48
C ASN A 183 -19.98 6.55 -18.81
N PRO A 184 -21.32 6.68 -18.78
CA PRO A 184 -22.16 6.61 -19.98
C PRO A 184 -21.84 7.71 -21.00
N PHE A 185 -21.19 8.79 -20.54
CA PHE A 185 -20.79 9.93 -21.36
C PHE A 185 -19.36 9.82 -21.93
N GLY A 186 -18.57 8.82 -21.53
CA GLY A 186 -17.16 8.73 -21.92
C GLY A 186 -16.27 9.86 -21.37
N SER A 187 -16.71 10.57 -20.31
CA SER A 187 -16.00 11.71 -19.72
C SER A 187 -15.22 11.32 -18.47
N LEU A 188 -13.90 11.43 -18.58
CA LEU A 188 -12.97 11.24 -17.47
C LEU A 188 -13.17 12.30 -16.36
N SER A 189 -13.66 13.50 -16.69
CA SER A 189 -13.93 14.54 -15.70
C SER A 189 -15.07 14.16 -14.76
N ILE A 190 -16.18 13.64 -15.30
CA ILE A 190 -17.32 13.21 -14.49
C ILE A 190 -16.92 12.03 -13.61
N THR A 191 -16.19 11.07 -14.18
CA THR A 191 -15.67 9.91 -13.44
C THR A 191 -14.73 10.36 -12.32
N TYR A 192 -13.86 11.34 -12.58
CA TYR A 192 -12.96 11.91 -11.58
C TYR A 192 -13.72 12.62 -10.45
N GLU A 193 -14.67 13.49 -10.76
CA GLU A 193 -15.46 14.20 -9.75
C GLU A 193 -16.32 13.24 -8.91
N ALA A 194 -16.92 12.22 -9.52
CA ALA A 194 -17.66 11.19 -8.79
C ALA A 194 -16.75 10.40 -7.86
N THR A 195 -15.54 10.06 -8.32
CA THR A 195 -14.51 9.43 -7.50
C THR A 195 -14.07 10.33 -6.34
N GLN A 196 -13.89 11.64 -6.58
CA GLN A 196 -13.54 12.61 -5.54
C GLN A 196 -14.67 12.77 -4.50
N ALA A 197 -15.93 12.77 -4.92
CA ALA A 197 -17.08 12.84 -4.02
C ALA A 197 -17.13 11.66 -3.05
N VAL A 198 -17.01 10.44 -3.60
CA VAL A 198 -16.91 9.21 -2.80
C VAL A 198 -15.70 9.30 -1.88
N MET A 199 -14.53 9.69 -2.41
CA MET A 199 -13.30 9.76 -1.64
C MET A 199 -13.38 10.75 -0.47
N SER A 200 -13.99 11.92 -0.66
CA SER A 200 -14.15 12.96 0.36
C SER A 200 -15.04 12.49 1.51
N ASP A 201 -16.19 11.89 1.20
CA ASP A 201 -17.10 11.37 2.21
C ASP A 201 -16.50 10.15 2.94
N VAL A 202 -15.86 9.24 2.22
CA VAL A 202 -15.12 8.10 2.79
C VAL A 202 -13.99 8.63 3.70
N LYS A 203 -13.21 9.62 3.27
CA LYS A 203 -12.14 10.22 4.10
C LYS A 203 -12.66 10.88 5.38
N ARG A 204 -13.76 11.64 5.29
CA ARG A 204 -14.29 12.42 6.41
C ARG A 204 -15.07 11.57 7.42
N LYS A 205 -15.80 10.56 6.96
CA LYS A 205 -16.78 9.84 7.79
C LYS A 205 -16.35 8.40 8.08
N LEU A 206 -15.79 7.67 7.11
CA LEU A 206 -15.57 6.24 7.27
C LEU A 206 -14.56 5.94 8.39
N LEU A 207 -13.41 6.60 8.38
CA LEU A 207 -12.36 6.35 9.39
C LEU A 207 -12.82 6.69 10.82
N PRO A 208 -13.40 7.88 11.12
CA PRO A 208 -13.97 8.14 12.45
C PRO A 208 -15.04 7.12 12.85
N THR A 209 -15.98 6.80 11.96
CA THR A 209 -17.05 5.84 12.26
C THR A 209 -16.51 4.44 12.53
N MET A 210 -15.48 3.99 11.82
CA MET A 210 -14.79 2.73 12.11
C MET A 210 -14.15 2.72 13.50
N MET A 211 -13.48 3.82 13.89
CA MET A 211 -12.88 3.95 15.21
C MET A 211 -13.95 3.95 16.32
N ASP A 212 -15.04 4.70 16.13
CA ASP A 212 -16.16 4.74 17.09
C ASP A 212 -16.82 3.35 17.23
N MET A 213 -17.01 2.63 16.13
CA MET A 213 -17.58 1.27 16.17
C MET A 213 -16.65 0.27 16.87
N MET A 214 -15.33 0.42 16.72
CA MET A 214 -14.34 -0.44 17.36
C MET A 214 -14.28 -0.23 18.88
N GLU A 215 -14.47 1.00 19.36
CA GLU A 215 -14.51 1.31 20.80
C GLU A 215 -15.80 0.80 21.47
N VAL A 216 -16.92 0.84 20.75
CA VAL A 216 -18.25 0.53 21.30
C VAL A 216 -18.59 -0.96 21.22
N THR A 217 -18.07 -1.66 20.23
CA THR A 217 -18.55 -3.02 19.89
C THR A 217 -17.65 -4.10 20.47
N GLN A 218 -18.24 -5.05 21.19
CA GLN A 218 -17.55 -6.28 21.66
C GLN A 218 -17.73 -7.47 20.70
N ASP A 219 -18.35 -7.27 19.53
CA ASP A 219 -18.64 -8.31 18.54
C ASP A 219 -17.47 -8.51 17.57
N GLN A 220 -16.82 -9.68 17.68
CA GLN A 220 -15.68 -10.09 16.87
C GLN A 220 -15.94 -10.03 15.35
N ARG A 221 -17.16 -10.35 14.91
CA ARG A 221 -17.50 -10.32 13.47
C ARG A 221 -17.48 -8.91 12.91
N GLN A 222 -17.84 -7.94 13.74
CA GLN A 222 -17.81 -6.53 13.36
C GLN A 222 -16.37 -6.01 13.29
N ASN A 223 -15.49 -6.44 14.20
CA ASN A 223 -14.06 -6.10 14.15
C ASN A 223 -13.41 -6.59 12.84
N ILE A 224 -13.70 -7.81 12.40
CA ILE A 224 -13.22 -8.33 11.11
C ILE A 224 -13.73 -7.46 9.94
N ALA A 225 -15.02 -7.10 9.93
CA ALA A 225 -15.59 -6.27 8.88
C ALA A 225 -14.98 -4.85 8.85
N ILE A 226 -14.73 -4.26 10.03
CA ILE A 226 -14.07 -2.95 10.17
C ILE A 226 -12.65 -3.01 9.59
N ILE A 227 -11.88 -4.05 9.91
CA ILE A 227 -10.52 -4.25 9.39
C ILE A 227 -10.52 -4.45 7.86
N GLN A 228 -11.46 -5.23 7.33
CA GLN A 228 -11.59 -5.41 5.88
C GLN A 228 -11.89 -4.08 5.19
N ALA A 229 -12.84 -3.33 5.73
CA ALA A 229 -13.18 -2.03 5.18
C ALA A 229 -12.02 -1.02 5.35
N TRP A 230 -11.19 -1.13 6.39
CA TRP A 230 -9.96 -0.35 6.54
C TRP A 230 -8.94 -0.68 5.42
N GLY A 231 -8.76 -1.96 5.08
CA GLY A 231 -7.90 -2.38 3.96
C GLY A 231 -8.39 -1.83 2.61
N TRP A 232 -9.70 -1.91 2.35
CA TRP A 232 -10.30 -1.31 1.15
C TRP A 232 -10.16 0.21 1.13
N TYR A 233 -10.31 0.87 2.28
CA TYR A 233 -10.14 2.30 2.39
C TYR A 233 -8.72 2.72 2.01
N ILE A 234 -7.68 2.02 2.48
CA ILE A 234 -6.30 2.27 2.04
C ILE A 234 -6.12 2.06 0.55
N SER A 235 -6.67 0.96 0.03
CA SER A 235 -6.57 0.62 -1.38
C SER A 235 -7.19 1.72 -2.26
N LEU A 236 -8.34 2.25 -1.83
CA LEU A 236 -9.03 3.34 -2.50
C LEU A 236 -8.25 4.67 -2.42
N LEU A 237 -7.66 4.97 -1.26
CA LEU A 237 -6.85 6.17 -1.04
C LEU A 237 -5.61 6.24 -1.94
N GLY A 238 -5.00 5.09 -2.23
CA GLY A 238 -3.81 4.98 -3.04
C GLY A 238 -2.58 5.68 -2.44
N SER A 239 -1.48 5.71 -3.21
CA SER A 239 -0.18 6.17 -2.72
C SER A 239 -0.09 7.67 -2.42
N ASP A 240 -0.89 8.49 -3.08
CA ASP A 240 -0.82 9.96 -2.95
C ASP A 240 -1.46 10.46 -1.65
N ALA A 241 -2.54 9.83 -1.19
CA ALA A 241 -3.16 10.18 0.08
C ALA A 241 -2.29 9.79 1.28
N LEU A 242 -1.42 8.80 1.15
CA LEU A 242 -0.48 8.38 2.20
C LEU A 242 0.72 9.32 2.38
N LYS A 243 0.81 10.41 1.60
CA LYS A 243 1.77 11.50 1.85
C LYS A 243 1.39 12.32 3.08
N ASP A 244 0.11 12.33 3.47
CA ASP A 244 -0.35 12.97 4.69
C ASP A 244 -0.02 12.10 5.91
N ARG A 245 1.07 12.46 6.60
CA ARG A 245 1.53 11.76 7.81
C ARG A 245 0.47 11.74 8.92
N HIS A 246 -0.35 12.78 9.04
CA HIS A 246 -1.39 12.83 10.08
C HIS A 246 -2.50 11.84 9.78
N LEU A 247 -2.93 11.74 8.52
CA LEU A 247 -3.89 10.74 8.08
C LEU A 247 -3.36 9.33 8.30
N VAL A 248 -2.13 9.04 7.88
CA VAL A 248 -1.51 7.71 8.06
C VAL A 248 -1.47 7.33 9.54
N ASN A 249 -0.96 8.21 10.40
CA ASN A 249 -0.89 7.94 11.84
C ASN A 249 -2.29 7.71 12.45
N LYS A 250 -3.31 8.44 12.00
CA LYS A 250 -4.69 8.22 12.45
C LYS A 250 -5.22 6.86 11.98
N MET A 251 -4.92 6.47 10.76
CA MET A 251 -5.33 5.19 10.19
C MET A 251 -4.64 4.01 10.87
N LEU A 252 -3.38 4.16 11.30
CA LEU A 252 -2.62 3.10 11.99
C LEU A 252 -3.16 2.77 13.39
N LYS A 253 -3.99 3.63 13.99
CA LYS A 253 -4.62 3.33 15.29
C LYS A 253 -5.51 2.09 15.28
N ILE A 254 -6.17 1.82 14.15
CA ILE A 254 -7.00 0.63 13.98
C ILE A 254 -6.15 -0.65 14.06
N PRO A 255 -5.15 -0.88 13.18
CA PRO A 255 -4.31 -2.06 13.26
C PRO A 255 -3.50 -2.15 14.56
N GLU A 256 -3.08 -1.02 15.15
CA GLU A 256 -2.42 -1.02 16.48
C GLU A 256 -3.28 -1.69 17.55
N GLN A 257 -4.59 -1.49 17.53
CA GLN A 257 -5.53 -2.14 18.45
C GLN A 257 -5.78 -3.61 18.05
N THR A 258 -5.93 -3.89 16.76
CA THR A 258 -6.36 -5.21 16.30
C THR A 258 -5.24 -6.24 16.19
N PHE A 259 -3.97 -5.81 16.15
CA PHE A 259 -2.81 -6.71 16.26
C PHE A 259 -2.67 -7.38 17.63
N VAL A 260 -3.22 -6.77 18.69
CA VAL A 260 -3.20 -7.30 20.07
C VAL A 260 -4.57 -7.78 20.52
N ASP A 261 -5.53 -7.93 19.59
CA ASP A 261 -6.89 -8.37 19.88
C ASP A 261 -6.89 -9.81 20.44
N PRO A 262 -7.71 -10.14 21.46
CA PRO A 262 -7.79 -11.50 21.99
C PRO A 262 -8.25 -12.54 20.96
N ASP A 263 -8.95 -12.14 19.89
CA ASP A 263 -9.37 -13.04 18.82
C ASP A 263 -8.29 -13.20 17.74
N ILE A 264 -7.86 -14.45 17.56
CA ILE A 264 -6.91 -14.88 16.53
C ILE A 264 -7.39 -14.50 15.12
N GLN A 265 -8.69 -14.59 14.84
CA GLN A 265 -9.24 -14.26 13.52
C GLN A 265 -9.17 -12.77 13.22
N VAL A 266 -9.30 -11.91 14.24
CA VAL A 266 -9.14 -10.46 14.12
C VAL A 266 -7.68 -10.10 13.83
N GLN A 267 -6.73 -10.73 14.53
CA GLN A 267 -5.29 -10.57 14.24
C GLN A 267 -4.94 -11.03 12.81
N VAL A 268 -5.44 -12.20 12.38
CA VAL A 268 -5.24 -12.73 11.03
C VAL A 268 -5.84 -11.81 9.98
N ALA A 269 -7.08 -11.31 10.18
CA ALA A 269 -7.71 -10.35 9.28
C ALA A 269 -6.91 -9.05 9.17
N THR A 270 -6.31 -8.60 10.28
CA THR A 270 -5.44 -7.41 10.30
C THR A 270 -4.23 -7.60 9.41
N LEU A 271 -3.56 -8.75 9.50
CA LEU A 271 -2.40 -9.08 8.65
C LEU A 271 -2.77 -9.21 7.16
N VAL A 272 -3.99 -9.68 6.85
CA VAL A 272 -4.49 -9.70 5.47
C VAL A 272 -4.74 -8.28 4.96
N ALA A 273 -5.44 -7.45 5.74
CA ALA A 273 -5.69 -6.06 5.36
C ALA A 273 -4.40 -5.22 5.28
N TRP A 274 -3.35 -5.61 6.00
CA TRP A 274 -2.03 -4.99 5.94
C TRP A 274 -1.40 -5.07 4.53
N GLU A 275 -1.76 -6.06 3.72
CA GLU A 275 -1.34 -6.16 2.33
C GLU A 275 -1.80 -4.93 1.50
N SER A 276 -2.98 -4.37 1.80
CA SER A 276 -3.45 -3.13 1.18
C SER A 276 -2.54 -1.94 1.50
N LEU A 277 -1.99 -1.87 2.73
CA LEU A 277 -1.03 -0.84 3.12
C LEU A 277 0.32 -1.02 2.43
N ILE A 278 0.77 -2.26 2.27
CA ILE A 278 1.96 -2.59 1.49
C ILE A 278 1.78 -2.08 0.05
N ASP A 279 0.65 -2.38 -0.59
CA ASP A 279 0.36 -1.96 -1.96
C ASP A 279 0.31 -0.44 -2.13
N ALA A 280 -0.30 0.26 -1.17
CA ALA A 280 -0.40 1.70 -1.25
C ALA A 280 0.94 2.41 -0.94
N LEU A 281 1.79 1.85 -0.07
CA LEU A 281 3.11 2.43 0.23
C LEU A 281 4.18 2.08 -0.81
N LEU A 282 4.02 0.98 -1.53
CA LEU A 282 4.92 0.46 -2.56
C LEU A 282 4.19 0.26 -3.91
N PRO A 283 3.69 1.33 -4.56
CA PRO A 283 3.01 1.22 -5.85
C PRO A 283 3.98 0.78 -6.96
N SER A 284 3.49 0.11 -8.00
CA SER A 284 4.33 -0.46 -9.08
C SER A 284 5.27 0.56 -9.73
N GLN A 285 4.79 1.77 -9.99
CA GLN A 285 5.58 2.88 -10.56
C GLN A 285 6.79 3.24 -9.67
N PHE A 286 6.63 3.12 -8.35
CA PHE A 286 7.72 3.37 -7.41
C PHE A 286 8.80 2.28 -7.55
N THR A 287 8.39 1.01 -7.64
CA THR A 287 9.30 -0.11 -7.86
C THR A 287 10.02 -0.01 -9.21
N GLU A 288 9.36 0.42 -10.28
CA GLU A 288 9.99 0.66 -11.60
C GLU A 288 11.08 1.75 -11.55
N ILE A 289 10.82 2.86 -10.87
CA ILE A 289 11.83 3.92 -10.68
C ILE A 289 13.06 3.36 -9.96
N TRP A 290 12.87 2.53 -8.94
CA TRP A 290 13.97 1.88 -8.21
C TRP A 290 14.71 0.85 -9.04
N ILE A 291 13.99 0.06 -9.84
CA ILE A 291 14.59 -0.89 -10.77
C ILE A 291 15.53 -0.14 -11.72
N ASN A 292 15.10 1.00 -12.28
CA ASN A 292 15.93 1.81 -13.16
C ASN A 292 17.18 2.38 -12.45
N ILE A 293 17.04 2.84 -11.20
CA ILE A 293 18.17 3.33 -10.39
C ILE A 293 19.18 2.19 -10.14
N ILE A 294 18.71 1.03 -9.66
CA ILE A 294 19.54 -0.13 -9.35
C ILE A 294 20.21 -0.67 -10.62
N GLN A 295 19.48 -0.76 -11.74
CA GLN A 295 20.04 -1.17 -13.02
C GLN A 295 21.12 -0.20 -13.50
N ASN A 296 20.93 1.10 -13.28
CA ASN A 296 21.95 2.10 -13.62
C ASN A 296 23.17 2.00 -12.72
N GLU A 297 23.03 1.73 -11.41
CA GLU A 297 24.16 1.49 -10.50
C GLU A 297 24.93 0.21 -10.85
N ILE A 298 24.23 -0.87 -11.19
CA ILE A 298 24.85 -2.14 -11.65
C ILE A 298 25.59 -1.92 -12.99
N LYS A 299 25.11 -1.03 -13.87
CA LYS A 299 25.78 -0.67 -15.13
C LYS A 299 26.92 0.35 -14.94
N GLN A 300 26.82 1.23 -13.95
CA GLN A 300 27.75 2.35 -13.72
C GLN A 300 28.95 2.01 -12.83
N THR A 301 29.22 0.73 -12.55
CA THR A 301 30.52 0.28 -11.99
C THR A 301 31.72 0.55 -12.91
N ARG A 302 31.61 1.46 -13.89
CA ARG A 302 32.70 1.93 -14.78
C ARG A 302 32.91 3.44 -14.83
N GLN A 303 32.11 4.29 -14.17
CA GLN A 303 32.43 5.72 -14.08
C GLN A 303 31.68 6.39 -12.92
N ALA A 304 32.44 7.03 -12.04
CA ALA A 304 31.94 7.70 -10.86
C ALA A 304 31.25 9.04 -11.20
N THR A 305 30.28 9.39 -10.34
CA THR A 305 29.63 10.70 -10.07
C THR A 305 28.18 10.85 -10.54
N VAL A 306 27.22 10.65 -9.63
CA VAL A 306 26.08 11.59 -9.39
C VAL A 306 25.62 11.43 -7.93
N ALA A 307 25.76 12.50 -7.13
CA ALA A 307 25.20 12.62 -5.78
C ALA A 307 23.71 13.00 -5.86
N ALA A 308 22.84 12.00 -5.84
CA ALA A 308 21.38 12.09 -5.81
C ALA A 308 20.63 10.83 -5.26
N PRO A 309 21.23 9.62 -5.12
CA PRO A 309 20.52 8.43 -4.63
C PRO A 309 20.05 8.49 -3.16
N ASP A 310 20.87 9.04 -2.26
CA ASP A 310 20.73 8.83 -0.81
C ASP A 310 19.40 9.33 -0.22
N VAL A 311 18.89 10.49 -0.67
CA VAL A 311 17.64 11.07 -0.14
C VAL A 311 16.41 10.24 -0.50
N LYS A 312 16.42 9.57 -1.67
CA LYS A 312 15.31 8.69 -2.08
C LYS A 312 15.35 7.36 -1.32
N ILE A 313 16.55 6.84 -1.05
CA ILE A 313 16.75 5.58 -0.30
C ILE A 313 16.22 5.74 1.12
N ASP A 314 16.51 6.87 1.76
CA ASP A 314 15.99 7.19 3.09
C ASP A 314 14.45 7.22 3.13
N GLY A 315 13.82 7.76 2.09
CA GLY A 315 12.37 7.77 1.96
C GLY A 315 11.77 6.37 1.87
N LEU A 316 12.36 5.49 1.06
CA LEU A 316 11.95 4.08 0.94
C LEU A 316 12.15 3.33 2.26
N LEU A 317 13.33 3.47 2.86
CA LEU A 317 13.68 2.77 4.08
C LEU A 317 12.75 3.14 5.25
N ARG A 318 12.32 4.41 5.33
CA ARG A 318 11.32 4.85 6.32
C ARG A 318 9.98 4.14 6.13
N ARG A 319 9.49 4.01 4.90
CA ARG A 319 8.23 3.30 4.60
C ARG A 319 8.34 1.82 4.93
N ILE A 320 9.44 1.18 4.53
CA ILE A 320 9.72 -0.22 4.83
C ILE A 320 9.77 -0.45 6.34
N LYS A 321 10.43 0.42 7.10
CA LYS A 321 10.48 0.31 8.56
C LYS A 321 9.08 0.33 9.17
N VAL A 322 8.19 1.23 8.73
CA VAL A 322 6.80 1.26 9.18
C VAL A 322 6.08 -0.06 8.89
N LEU A 323 6.26 -0.62 7.70
CA LEU A 323 5.66 -1.90 7.30
C LEU A 323 6.22 -3.10 8.08
N MET A 324 7.52 -3.07 8.41
CA MET A 324 8.22 -4.15 9.11
C MET A 324 7.98 -4.17 10.62
N THR A 325 7.69 -3.03 11.25
CA THR A 325 7.51 -2.94 12.72
C THR A 325 6.51 -3.98 13.28
N PRO A 326 5.26 -4.07 12.79
CA PRO A 326 4.32 -5.06 13.31
C PRO A 326 4.71 -6.49 12.94
N ILE A 327 5.28 -6.71 11.75
CA ILE A 327 5.76 -8.04 11.32
C ILE A 327 6.82 -8.56 12.29
N HIS A 328 7.81 -7.73 12.59
CA HIS A 328 8.88 -8.05 13.54
C HIS A 328 8.32 -8.23 14.96
N GLY A 329 7.41 -7.36 15.40
CA GLY A 329 6.77 -7.47 16.71
C GLY A 329 6.02 -8.78 16.90
N ILE A 330 5.20 -9.18 15.92
CA ILE A 330 4.41 -10.42 15.96
C ILE A 330 5.34 -11.63 15.94
N LEU A 331 6.32 -11.68 15.03
CA LEU A 331 7.26 -12.80 14.94
C LEU A 331 8.15 -12.92 16.18
N SER A 332 8.45 -11.82 16.88
CA SER A 332 9.20 -11.82 18.15
C SER A 332 8.33 -12.19 19.36
N SER A 333 7.03 -11.99 19.30
CA SER A 333 6.10 -12.27 20.41
C SER A 333 5.78 -13.76 20.62
N LYS A 334 4.92 -14.07 21.59
CA LYS A 334 4.36 -15.42 21.85
C LYS A 334 2.95 -15.59 21.22
N CYS A 335 2.66 -14.92 20.11
CA CYS A 335 1.38 -15.06 19.41
C CYS A 335 1.12 -16.49 18.93
N ASP A 336 -0.16 -16.80 18.70
CA ASP A 336 -0.64 -18.07 18.15
C ASP A 336 0.05 -18.42 16.82
N LEU A 337 0.23 -19.72 16.56
CA LEU A 337 0.88 -20.23 15.36
C LEU A 337 0.21 -19.73 14.08
N SER A 338 -1.12 -19.65 14.05
CA SER A 338 -1.88 -19.18 12.88
C SER A 338 -1.56 -17.72 12.55
N VAL A 339 -1.39 -16.89 13.58
CA VAL A 339 -1.01 -15.48 13.44
C VAL A 339 0.44 -15.38 12.95
N GLN A 340 1.36 -16.19 13.49
CA GLN A 340 2.76 -16.22 13.04
C GLN A 340 2.88 -16.66 11.57
N LEU A 341 2.15 -17.70 11.17
CA LEU A 341 2.13 -18.18 9.77
C LEU A 341 1.53 -17.14 8.83
N ARG A 342 0.42 -16.51 9.21
CA ARG A 342 -0.12 -15.40 8.42
C ARG A 342 0.87 -14.24 8.32
N CYS A 343 1.57 -13.93 9.41
CA CYS A 343 2.58 -12.87 9.44
C CYS A 343 3.73 -13.18 8.47
N LEU A 344 4.19 -14.43 8.40
CA LEU A 344 5.17 -14.88 7.41
C LEU A 344 4.67 -14.74 5.97
N LEU A 345 3.39 -15.03 5.70
CA LEU A 345 2.80 -14.84 4.38
C LEU A 345 2.76 -13.35 3.98
N THR A 346 2.36 -12.48 4.91
CA THR A 346 2.38 -11.02 4.70
C THR A 346 3.81 -10.50 4.50
N TRP A 347 4.78 -11.03 5.24
CA TRP A 347 6.20 -10.72 5.04
C TRP A 347 6.70 -11.16 3.66
N ARG A 348 6.38 -12.39 3.23
CA ARG A 348 6.73 -12.89 1.89
C ARG A 348 6.03 -12.08 0.80
N TYR A 349 4.81 -11.60 1.03
CA TYR A 349 4.13 -10.64 0.15
C TYR A 349 4.91 -9.33 0.01
N LEU A 350 5.36 -8.74 1.13
CA LEU A 350 6.21 -7.55 1.14
C LEU A 350 7.50 -7.75 0.34
N LEU A 351 8.22 -8.86 0.56
CA LEU A 351 9.46 -9.15 -0.17
C LEU A 351 9.22 -9.26 -1.69
N ARG A 352 8.10 -9.86 -2.11
CA ARG A 352 7.71 -9.92 -3.53
C ARG A 352 7.39 -8.54 -4.10
N LYS A 353 6.72 -7.68 -3.32
CA LYS A 353 6.37 -6.30 -3.73
C LYS A 353 7.58 -5.38 -3.87
N LEU A 354 8.63 -5.62 -3.09
CA LEU A 354 9.90 -4.92 -3.22
C LEU A 354 10.64 -5.29 -4.51
N ASP A 355 10.32 -6.42 -5.16
CA ASP A 355 10.95 -6.85 -6.41
C ASP A 355 12.50 -6.79 -6.29
N LEU A 356 13.22 -6.30 -7.30
CA LEU A 356 14.68 -6.16 -7.27
C LEU A 356 15.19 -5.23 -6.16
N SER A 357 14.37 -4.30 -5.66
CA SER A 357 14.80 -3.37 -4.60
C SER A 357 15.07 -4.07 -3.27
N VAL A 358 14.57 -5.30 -3.08
CA VAL A 358 14.88 -6.11 -1.91
C VAL A 358 16.37 -6.34 -1.75
N ASN A 359 17.12 -6.41 -2.86
CA ASN A 359 18.55 -6.75 -2.86
C ASN A 359 19.46 -5.56 -2.48
N TYR A 360 18.90 -4.36 -2.30
CA TYR A 360 19.71 -3.22 -1.84
C TYR A 360 20.18 -3.46 -0.39
N PRO A 361 21.46 -3.22 -0.03
CA PRO A 361 22.03 -3.65 1.26
C PRO A 361 21.24 -3.21 2.49
N SER A 362 20.80 -1.94 2.54
CA SER A 362 20.00 -1.43 3.66
C SER A 362 18.59 -2.00 3.71
N VAL A 363 18.02 -2.35 2.54
CA VAL A 363 16.68 -2.94 2.43
C VAL A 363 16.72 -4.39 2.87
N ILE A 364 17.60 -5.23 2.28
CA ILE A 364 17.72 -6.65 2.64
C ILE A 364 18.06 -6.83 4.12
N SER A 365 18.93 -5.96 4.66
CA SER A 365 19.24 -5.95 6.09
C SER A 365 17.99 -5.74 6.94
N THR A 366 17.18 -4.74 6.61
CA THR A 366 15.99 -4.38 7.38
C THR A 366 14.84 -5.38 7.24
N THR A 367 14.62 -5.93 6.05
CA THR A 367 13.43 -6.76 5.74
C THR A 367 13.68 -8.25 5.87
N PHE A 368 14.83 -8.72 5.40
CA PHE A 368 15.14 -10.15 5.31
C PHE A 368 15.98 -10.62 6.49
N TRP A 369 17.17 -10.03 6.69
CA TRP A 369 18.13 -10.50 7.69
C TRP A 369 17.62 -10.36 9.12
N GLN A 370 17.00 -9.23 9.49
CA GLN A 370 16.43 -9.08 10.84
C GLN A 370 15.31 -10.08 11.13
N THR A 371 14.48 -10.39 10.12
CA THR A 371 13.36 -11.32 10.28
C THR A 371 13.86 -12.75 10.50
N LEU A 372 14.85 -13.18 9.72
CA LEU A 372 15.49 -14.48 9.90
C LEU A 372 16.14 -14.62 11.28
N LYS A 373 16.87 -13.58 11.72
CA LYS A 373 17.51 -13.57 13.05
C LYS A 373 16.49 -13.78 14.17
N VAL A 374 15.36 -13.07 14.14
CA VAL A 374 14.28 -13.24 15.14
C VAL A 374 13.76 -14.68 15.21
N VAL A 375 13.49 -15.29 14.06
CA VAL A 375 12.92 -16.64 14.01
C VAL A 375 13.96 -17.68 14.43
N PHE A 376 15.20 -17.55 13.99
CA PHE A 376 16.24 -18.53 14.29
C PHE A 376 16.74 -18.45 15.74
N LEU A 377 16.83 -17.26 16.33
CA LEU A 377 17.17 -17.10 17.75
C LEU A 377 16.21 -17.84 18.69
N LYS A 378 14.93 -17.98 18.31
CA LYS A 378 13.96 -18.76 19.08
C LYS A 378 14.17 -20.27 18.98
N GLY A 379 14.80 -20.74 17.90
CA GLY A 379 14.97 -22.14 17.56
C GLY A 379 13.66 -22.85 17.18
N PRO A 380 13.75 -24.07 16.62
CA PRO A 380 12.60 -24.92 16.36
C PRO A 380 12.05 -25.54 17.65
N ASN A 381 10.74 -25.58 17.78
CA ASN A 381 9.98 -26.33 18.77
C ASN A 381 8.73 -26.95 18.11
N ASP A 382 7.99 -27.77 18.85
CA ASP A 382 6.82 -28.48 18.30
C ASP A 382 5.74 -27.54 17.75
N GLU A 383 5.63 -26.33 18.30
CA GLU A 383 4.62 -25.35 17.90
C GLU A 383 5.06 -24.52 16.67
N ASN A 384 6.33 -24.12 16.58
CA ASN A 384 6.84 -23.17 15.58
C ASN A 384 7.63 -23.83 14.44
N ARG A 385 7.75 -25.17 14.40
CA ARG A 385 8.56 -25.91 13.42
C ARG A 385 8.27 -25.50 11.98
N HIS A 386 7.00 -25.24 11.65
CA HIS A 386 6.61 -24.85 10.30
C HIS A 386 7.05 -23.42 9.94
N VAL A 387 6.94 -22.48 10.89
CA VAL A 387 7.44 -21.09 10.75
C VAL A 387 8.94 -21.12 10.52
N TRP A 388 9.66 -21.91 11.32
CA TRP A 388 11.11 -22.07 11.23
C TRP A 388 11.55 -22.69 9.89
N ASN A 389 10.93 -23.80 9.46
CA ASN A 389 11.22 -24.43 8.18
C ASN A 389 10.96 -23.50 6.99
N THR A 390 9.87 -22.73 7.02
CA THR A 390 9.56 -21.76 5.95
C THR A 390 10.67 -20.70 5.80
N CYS A 391 11.23 -20.23 6.92
CA CYS A 391 12.37 -19.31 6.91
C CYS A 391 13.66 -19.96 6.40
N ILE A 392 13.89 -21.24 6.70
CA ILE A 392 15.02 -22.01 6.18
C ILE A 392 14.91 -22.18 4.67
N ASP A 393 13.74 -22.53 4.15
CA ASP A 393 13.51 -22.71 2.72
C ASP A 393 13.76 -21.40 1.96
N LEU A 394 13.30 -20.27 2.51
CA LEU A 394 13.53 -18.95 1.92
C LEU A 394 15.01 -18.53 1.97
N LEU A 395 15.72 -18.87 3.05
CA LEU A 395 17.17 -18.66 3.15
C LEU A 395 17.92 -19.49 2.11
N ASP A 396 17.56 -20.76 1.94
CA ASP A 396 18.18 -21.63 0.94
C ASP A 396 17.90 -21.11 -0.48
N GLU A 397 16.67 -20.64 -0.77
CA GLU A 397 16.32 -19.97 -2.04
C GLU A 397 17.25 -18.76 -2.32
N PHE A 398 17.45 -17.91 -1.32
CA PHE A 398 18.36 -16.76 -1.43
C PHE A 398 19.81 -17.20 -1.65
N LEU A 399 20.32 -18.19 -0.91
CA LEU A 399 21.71 -18.64 -1.03
C LEU A 399 21.98 -19.29 -2.40
N LEU A 400 21.02 -20.07 -2.89
CA LEU A 400 21.09 -20.74 -4.20
C LEU A 400 21.02 -19.77 -5.38
N SER A 401 20.52 -18.53 -5.19
CA SER A 401 20.51 -17.48 -6.22
C SER A 401 21.90 -17.20 -6.81
N LYS A 402 22.96 -17.40 -6.02
CA LYS A 402 24.36 -17.27 -6.45
C LYS A 402 24.73 -18.31 -7.51
N LEU A 403 24.18 -19.52 -7.40
CA LEU A 403 24.49 -20.64 -8.29
C LEU A 403 23.67 -20.61 -9.58
N THR A 404 22.42 -20.12 -9.52
CA THR A 404 21.52 -20.08 -10.68
C THR A 404 21.97 -19.05 -11.72
N VAL A 405 22.39 -17.85 -11.32
CA VAL A 405 22.87 -16.82 -12.26
C VAL A 405 24.25 -17.17 -12.85
N GLY A 406 25.09 -17.90 -12.10
CA GLY A 406 26.39 -18.37 -12.58
C GLY A 406 26.28 -19.32 -13.78
N LYS A 407 25.23 -20.17 -13.83
CA LYS A 407 24.98 -21.09 -14.95
C LYS A 407 24.52 -20.37 -16.23
N THR A 408 23.71 -19.32 -16.11
CA THR A 408 23.23 -18.55 -17.26
C THR A 408 24.34 -17.76 -17.95
N ILE A 409 25.31 -17.25 -17.19
CA ILE A 409 26.45 -16.49 -17.73
C ILE A 409 27.46 -17.40 -18.45
N LEU A 410 27.63 -18.64 -17.99
CA LEU A 410 28.56 -19.61 -18.60
C LEU A 410 28.07 -20.18 -19.94
N ASN A 411 26.75 -20.22 -20.19
CA ASN A 411 26.17 -20.79 -21.40
C ASN A 411 26.08 -19.83 -22.60
N GLY A 412 26.60 -18.60 -22.50
CA GLY A 412 26.78 -17.71 -23.65
C GLY A 412 25.50 -17.13 -24.26
N GLU A 413 24.34 -17.28 -23.62
CA GLU A 413 23.11 -16.61 -24.07
C GLU A 413 23.12 -15.14 -23.61
N LYS A 414 23.39 -14.23 -24.55
CA LYS A 414 23.22 -12.78 -24.37
C LYS A 414 21.73 -12.37 -24.35
N HIS A 415 20.91 -13.08 -23.60
CA HIS A 415 19.62 -12.54 -23.20
C HIS A 415 19.81 -11.71 -21.94
N SER A 416 19.13 -10.57 -21.87
CA SER A 416 19.18 -9.63 -20.75
C SER A 416 19.13 -10.35 -19.40
N LEU A 417 19.77 -9.77 -18.37
CA LEU A 417 19.80 -10.21 -16.96
C LEU A 417 18.41 -10.42 -16.29
N PHE A 418 17.32 -10.44 -17.05
CA PHE A 418 15.95 -10.43 -16.58
C PHE A 418 15.18 -11.60 -17.17
N PRO A 419 14.36 -12.31 -16.37
CA PRO A 419 13.37 -13.23 -16.90
C PRO A 419 12.45 -12.44 -17.85
N ALA A 420 12.28 -12.93 -19.08
CA ALA A 420 11.28 -12.39 -20.00
C ALA A 420 9.89 -12.48 -19.34
N GLU A 421 9.10 -11.41 -19.42
CA GLU A 421 7.70 -11.42 -19.04
C GLU A 421 6.96 -12.44 -19.90
N GLN A 422 6.72 -13.63 -19.33
CA GLN A 422 5.71 -14.52 -19.84
C GLN A 422 4.36 -14.00 -19.34
N THR A 423 3.57 -13.50 -20.28
CA THR A 423 2.15 -13.22 -20.11
C THR A 423 1.40 -14.52 -19.92
N ASP A 424 1.38 -15.04 -18.70
CA ASP A 424 0.42 -16.07 -18.30
C ASP A 424 -0.69 -15.45 -17.45
N GLN A 425 -1.85 -15.36 -18.09
CA GLN A 425 -3.14 -15.16 -17.44
C GLN A 425 -3.51 -16.44 -16.68
N SER A 426 -2.94 -16.64 -15.50
CA SER A 426 -3.51 -17.56 -14.50
C SER A 426 -3.14 -17.07 -13.09
N GLY A 427 -3.98 -17.39 -12.11
CA GLY A 427 -4.11 -16.71 -10.82
C GLY A 427 -2.81 -16.42 -10.06
N ALA A 428 -2.85 -15.38 -9.22
CA ALA A 428 -1.77 -14.74 -8.46
C ALA A 428 -1.03 -15.61 -7.40
N VAL A 429 -0.85 -16.91 -7.64
CA VAL A 429 -0.21 -17.84 -6.71
C VAL A 429 1.24 -18.10 -7.17
N ASP A 430 2.15 -17.54 -6.38
CA ASP A 430 3.59 -17.89 -6.29
C ASP A 430 4.55 -17.43 -7.41
N ARG A 431 4.63 -16.11 -7.65
CA ARG A 431 5.86 -15.54 -8.24
C ARG A 431 7.01 -15.62 -7.22
N PRO A 432 8.19 -16.19 -7.58
CA PRO A 432 9.35 -16.27 -6.69
C PRO A 432 9.92 -14.89 -6.39
N ILE A 433 10.67 -14.76 -5.31
CA ILE A 433 11.35 -13.49 -4.98
C ILE A 433 12.54 -13.34 -5.92
N LYS A 434 12.70 -12.14 -6.49
CA LYS A 434 13.76 -11.84 -7.46
C LYS A 434 15.09 -11.55 -6.76
N TRP A 435 15.70 -12.59 -6.22
CA TRP A 435 17.02 -12.52 -5.60
C TRP A 435 18.11 -12.25 -6.64
N LEU A 436 19.00 -11.31 -6.35
CA LEU A 436 20.24 -11.12 -7.08
C LEU A 436 21.36 -11.93 -6.41
N PRO A 437 22.40 -12.34 -7.18
CA PRO A 437 23.56 -12.99 -6.61
C PRO A 437 24.24 -12.10 -5.57
N TRP A 438 24.37 -12.60 -4.35
CA TRP A 438 24.97 -11.89 -3.22
C TRP A 438 26.48 -11.63 -3.39
N ASP A 439 27.04 -10.61 -2.73
CA ASP A 439 28.47 -10.20 -2.79
C ASP A 439 29.25 -10.66 -1.54
N ILE A 440 30.58 -10.51 -1.53
CA ILE A 440 31.48 -10.77 -0.40
C ILE A 440 30.97 -10.10 0.88
N LYS A 441 30.43 -8.90 0.75
CA LYS A 441 29.93 -8.10 1.88
C LYS A 441 28.78 -8.77 2.62
N ASP A 442 28.08 -9.70 1.98
CA ASP A 442 26.95 -10.42 2.57
C ASP A 442 27.40 -11.67 3.33
N LEU A 443 28.64 -12.15 3.15
CA LEU A 443 29.14 -13.39 3.75
C LEU A 443 29.07 -13.37 5.28
N SER A 444 29.45 -12.25 5.90
CA SER A 444 29.38 -12.12 7.36
C SER A 444 27.95 -12.24 7.88
N GLU A 445 26.97 -11.66 7.17
CA GLU A 445 25.57 -11.76 7.56
C GLU A 445 25.01 -13.17 7.36
N GLN A 446 25.42 -13.86 6.28
CA GLN A 446 25.07 -15.26 6.06
C GLN A 446 25.62 -16.17 7.17
N LEU A 447 26.88 -16.00 7.55
CA LEU A 447 27.50 -16.77 8.63
C LEU A 447 26.89 -16.45 10.00
N ASN A 448 26.55 -15.18 10.27
CA ASN A 448 25.82 -14.80 11.48
C ASN A 448 24.44 -15.48 11.58
N VAL A 449 23.74 -15.63 10.45
CA VAL A 449 22.47 -16.37 10.39
C VAL A 449 22.69 -17.86 10.64
N VAL A 450 23.72 -18.46 10.05
CA VAL A 450 24.12 -19.85 10.34
C VAL A 450 24.42 -20.04 11.83
N PHE A 451 25.13 -19.09 12.45
CA PHE A 451 25.39 -19.08 13.89
C PHE A 451 24.08 -19.06 14.70
N SER A 452 23.16 -18.17 14.34
CA SER A 452 21.85 -18.04 15.00
C SER A 452 20.99 -19.29 14.86
N ILE A 453 21.16 -20.05 13.77
CA ILE A 453 20.53 -21.36 13.60
C ILE A 453 21.13 -22.33 14.62
N ILE A 454 22.45 -22.52 14.64
CA ILE A 454 23.14 -23.55 15.44
C ILE A 454 23.01 -23.29 16.95
N LEU A 455 23.00 -22.02 17.35
CA LEU A 455 22.98 -21.55 18.74
C LEU A 455 21.80 -20.60 19.02
N PRO A 456 20.56 -21.12 19.06
CA PRO A 456 19.40 -20.36 19.50
C PRO A 456 19.47 -20.05 21.02
N GLU A 457 18.76 -19.01 21.47
CA GLU A 457 18.79 -18.51 22.86
C GLU A 457 18.44 -19.57 23.91
N LYS A 458 17.64 -20.58 23.52
CA LYS A 458 17.15 -21.64 24.43
C LYS A 458 17.73 -23.02 24.11
N PHE A 459 18.88 -23.09 23.46
CA PHE A 459 19.49 -24.34 23.03
C PHE A 459 19.60 -25.39 24.16
N GLU A 460 19.92 -24.97 25.38
CA GLU A 460 20.08 -25.87 26.53
C GLU A 460 18.79 -26.59 26.95
N ILE A 461 17.63 -25.97 26.73
CA ILE A 461 16.32 -26.46 27.16
C ILE A 461 15.63 -27.25 26.03
N MET A 462 16.21 -27.26 24.82
CA MET A 462 15.66 -27.96 23.66
C MET A 462 15.78 -29.49 23.79
N THR A 463 14.78 -30.18 23.24
CA THR A 463 14.79 -31.65 23.12
C THR A 463 15.97 -32.12 22.26
N SER A 464 16.42 -33.37 22.46
CA SER A 464 17.53 -33.92 21.66
C SER A 464 17.21 -33.97 20.16
N GLU A 465 15.96 -34.23 19.77
CA GLU A 465 15.52 -34.20 18.37
C GLU A 465 15.65 -32.80 17.77
N CYS A 466 15.16 -31.77 18.47
CA CYS A 466 15.25 -30.39 17.99
C CYS A 466 16.71 -29.92 17.92
N ARG A 467 17.56 -30.34 18.86
CA ARG A 467 19.01 -30.05 18.81
C ARG A 467 19.66 -30.68 17.58
N SER A 468 19.40 -31.96 17.29
CA SER A 468 19.92 -32.62 16.08
C SER A 468 19.45 -31.90 14.81
N LEU A 469 18.15 -31.62 14.71
CA LEU A 469 17.57 -30.92 13.55
C LEU A 469 18.26 -29.58 13.30
N THR A 470 18.47 -28.81 14.36
CA THR A 470 19.12 -27.51 14.29
C THR A 470 20.57 -27.61 13.79
N LEU A 471 21.35 -28.56 14.32
CA LEU A 471 22.73 -28.78 13.92
C LEU A 471 22.83 -29.26 12.45
N ASP A 472 21.99 -30.23 12.07
CA ASP A 472 21.94 -30.77 10.71
C ASP A 472 21.54 -29.70 9.69
N THR A 473 20.55 -28.87 10.04
CA THR A 473 20.10 -27.77 9.18
C THR A 473 21.14 -26.66 9.10
N GLY A 474 21.79 -26.31 10.21
CA GLY A 474 22.89 -25.34 10.24
C GLY A 474 24.03 -25.78 9.32
N LEU A 475 24.41 -27.07 9.38
CA LEU A 475 25.43 -27.65 8.49
C LEU A 475 24.99 -27.64 7.02
N LYS A 476 23.72 -27.96 6.73
CA LYS A 476 23.16 -27.87 5.37
C LYS A 476 23.28 -26.46 4.80
N ILE A 477 22.84 -25.45 5.55
CA ILE A 477 22.88 -24.05 5.12
C ILE A 477 24.33 -23.57 5.00
N TYR A 478 25.21 -23.94 5.92
CA TYR A 478 26.64 -23.65 5.82
C TYR A 478 27.26 -24.20 4.53
N ARG A 479 26.92 -25.44 4.14
CA ARG A 479 27.34 -25.98 2.84
C ARG A 479 26.78 -25.18 1.66
N SER A 480 25.53 -24.69 1.71
CA SER A 480 24.98 -23.80 0.67
C SER A 480 25.78 -22.49 0.56
N VAL A 481 26.20 -21.90 1.69
CA VAL A 481 27.07 -20.71 1.72
C VAL A 481 28.43 -21.03 1.06
N LEU A 482 29.09 -22.12 1.47
CA LEU A 482 30.38 -22.53 0.93
C LEU A 482 30.34 -22.78 -0.58
N LYS A 483 29.27 -23.39 -1.10
CA LYS A 483 29.08 -23.58 -2.54
C LYS A 483 28.98 -22.26 -3.30
N GLY A 484 28.31 -21.26 -2.73
CA GLY A 484 28.24 -19.92 -3.31
C GLY A 484 29.59 -19.20 -3.27
N VAL A 485 30.37 -19.35 -2.18
CA VAL A 485 31.75 -18.87 -2.08
C VAL A 485 32.62 -19.54 -3.15
N GLN A 486 32.53 -20.86 -3.29
CA GLN A 486 33.24 -21.63 -4.30
C GLN A 486 32.94 -21.13 -5.72
N ALA A 487 31.67 -20.85 -6.02
CA ALA A 487 31.25 -20.31 -7.31
C ALA A 487 31.86 -18.92 -7.59
N GLU A 488 31.97 -18.05 -6.58
CA GLU A 488 32.58 -16.74 -6.74
C GLU A 488 34.11 -16.81 -6.90
N ILE A 489 34.79 -17.68 -6.13
CA ILE A 489 36.23 -17.92 -6.27
C ILE A 489 36.55 -18.42 -7.69
N LYS A 490 35.75 -19.34 -8.23
CA LYS A 490 35.88 -19.82 -9.61
C LYS A 490 35.69 -18.71 -10.65
N ARG A 491 34.90 -17.68 -10.36
CA ARG A 491 34.68 -16.53 -11.24
C ARG A 491 35.84 -15.53 -11.24
N ILE A 492 36.55 -15.39 -10.12
CA ILE A 492 37.62 -14.39 -9.93
C ILE A 492 38.94 -15.06 -9.46
N PRO A 493 39.53 -16.00 -10.23
CA PRO A 493 40.71 -16.74 -9.79
C PRO A 493 41.97 -15.87 -9.58
N GLN A 494 41.98 -14.63 -10.08
CA GLN A 494 43.14 -13.72 -10.05
C GLN A 494 43.14 -12.72 -8.88
N CYS A 495 42.08 -12.66 -8.05
CA CYS A 495 41.97 -11.67 -6.97
C CYS A 495 42.27 -12.28 -5.60
N HIS A 496 43.57 -12.46 -5.29
CA HIS A 496 44.03 -13.06 -4.03
C HIS A 496 43.53 -12.36 -2.78
N GLU A 497 43.33 -11.04 -2.82
CA GLU A 497 42.80 -10.27 -1.70
C GLU A 497 41.37 -10.68 -1.34
N LYS A 498 40.49 -10.84 -2.34
CA LYS A 498 39.10 -11.31 -2.13
C LYS A 498 39.06 -12.74 -1.61
N VAL A 499 39.89 -13.63 -2.15
CA VAL A 499 40.00 -15.02 -1.69
C VAL A 499 40.46 -15.09 -0.23
N ASN A 500 41.45 -14.27 0.15
CA ASN A 500 41.90 -14.19 1.53
C ASN A 500 40.80 -13.68 2.47
N ILE A 501 40.02 -12.67 2.06
CA ILE A 501 38.86 -12.20 2.85
C ILE A 501 37.87 -13.34 3.09
N TYR A 502 37.52 -14.12 2.06
CA TYR A 502 36.64 -15.29 2.21
C TYR A 502 37.19 -16.29 3.24
N ILE A 503 38.46 -16.68 3.10
CA ILE A 503 39.10 -17.65 3.99
C ILE A 503 39.15 -17.12 5.41
N THR A 504 39.60 -15.88 5.62
CA THR A 504 39.70 -15.27 6.95
C THR A 504 38.34 -15.18 7.62
N THR A 505 37.29 -14.74 6.91
CA THR A 505 35.94 -14.66 7.47
C THR A 505 35.39 -16.04 7.85
N ILE A 506 35.60 -17.07 7.03
CA ILE A 506 35.19 -18.44 7.35
C ILE A 506 35.97 -18.99 8.54
N SER A 507 37.29 -18.79 8.59
CA SER A 507 38.12 -19.23 9.71
C SER A 507 37.73 -18.56 11.02
N MET A 508 37.44 -17.25 11.01
CA MET A 508 36.95 -16.53 12.18
C MET A 508 35.62 -17.11 12.67
N PHE A 509 34.69 -17.41 11.75
CA PHE A 509 33.42 -18.03 12.10
C PHE A 509 33.59 -19.43 12.74
N ILE A 510 34.43 -20.30 12.18
CA ILE A 510 34.68 -21.64 12.76
C ILE A 510 35.27 -21.52 14.17
N LYS A 511 36.19 -20.56 14.35
CA LYS A 511 36.78 -20.26 15.66
C LYS A 511 35.72 -19.76 16.65
N GLU A 512 34.86 -18.83 16.23
CA GLU A 512 33.77 -18.29 17.06
C GLU A 512 32.77 -19.39 17.50
N VAL A 513 32.44 -20.30 16.59
CA VAL A 513 31.64 -21.49 16.93
C VAL A 513 32.36 -22.32 17.99
N ARG A 514 33.64 -22.61 17.85
CA ARG A 514 34.38 -23.39 18.87
C ARG A 514 34.37 -22.70 20.23
N GLU A 515 34.74 -21.43 20.28
CA GLU A 515 34.90 -20.68 21.54
C GLU A 515 33.59 -20.54 22.30
N THR A 516 32.48 -20.27 21.59
CA THR A 516 31.16 -20.16 22.21
C THR A 516 30.68 -21.50 22.78
N MET A 517 31.01 -22.61 22.13
CA MET A 517 30.63 -23.94 22.60
C MET A 517 31.49 -24.44 23.78
N ALA A 518 32.73 -23.95 23.89
CA ALA A 518 33.65 -24.32 24.96
C ALA A 518 33.32 -23.63 26.30
N SER A 519 32.68 -22.47 26.27
CA SER A 519 32.46 -21.62 27.46
C SER A 519 31.21 -21.96 28.27
N ASN A 520 30.24 -22.72 27.72
CA ASN A 520 28.87 -22.69 28.28
C ASN A 520 28.25 -24.01 28.77
N HIS A 521 28.87 -25.21 28.68
CA HIS A 521 28.03 -26.42 28.72
C HIS A 521 28.56 -27.66 29.48
N SER A 522 27.61 -28.55 29.83
CA SER A 522 27.83 -29.82 30.53
C SER A 522 28.57 -30.86 29.66
N ALA A 523 29.18 -31.88 30.28
CA ALA A 523 30.04 -32.86 29.59
C ALA A 523 29.37 -33.62 28.42
N HIS A 524 28.04 -33.81 28.43
CA HIS A 524 27.31 -34.44 27.32
C HIS A 524 27.12 -33.50 26.12
N GLN A 525 26.85 -32.22 26.37
CA GLN A 525 26.71 -31.20 25.34
C GLN A 525 28.05 -30.91 24.65
N TYR A 526 29.15 -30.97 25.40
CA TYR A 526 30.51 -30.78 24.87
C TYR A 526 30.87 -31.77 23.73
N ARG A 527 30.34 -33.01 23.77
CA ARG A 527 30.60 -34.03 22.75
C ARG A 527 29.85 -33.73 21.45
N ASP A 528 28.58 -33.32 21.54
CA ASP A 528 27.76 -32.92 20.39
C ASP A 528 28.42 -31.71 19.68
N PHE A 529 28.93 -30.74 20.46
CA PHE A 529 29.58 -29.56 19.89
C PHE A 529 30.97 -29.80 19.31
N SER A 530 31.74 -30.71 19.91
CA SER A 530 33.02 -31.14 19.33
C SER A 530 32.81 -31.79 17.96
N LEU A 531 31.74 -32.60 17.83
CA LEU A 531 31.36 -33.19 16.55
C LEU A 531 30.93 -32.14 15.52
N VAL A 532 30.13 -31.14 15.94
CA VAL A 532 29.71 -30.02 15.08
C VAL A 532 30.92 -29.25 14.56
N HIS A 533 31.88 -28.90 15.41
CA HIS A 533 33.10 -28.22 14.98
C HIS A 533 33.86 -29.03 13.91
N VAL A 534 33.98 -30.36 14.11
CA VAL A 534 34.61 -31.25 13.13
C VAL A 534 33.83 -31.24 11.81
N GLN A 535 32.50 -31.40 11.85
CA GLN A 535 31.66 -31.42 10.65
C GLN A 535 31.73 -30.11 9.84
N PHE A 536 31.80 -28.97 10.51
CA PHE A 536 31.95 -27.67 9.84
C PHE A 536 33.34 -27.51 9.23
N THR A 537 34.37 -27.98 9.91
CA THR A 537 35.74 -27.99 9.38
C THR A 537 35.85 -28.90 8.16
N GLU A 538 35.27 -30.11 8.22
CA GLU A 538 35.21 -31.06 7.11
C GLU A 538 34.41 -30.49 5.93
N ALA A 539 33.25 -29.90 6.17
CA ALA A 539 32.46 -29.26 5.10
C ALA A 539 33.26 -28.14 4.40
N THR A 540 34.01 -27.35 5.16
CA THR A 540 34.87 -26.28 4.63
C THR A 540 35.95 -26.86 3.72
N ARG A 541 36.61 -27.93 4.17
CA ARG A 541 37.59 -28.66 3.37
C ARG A 541 36.93 -29.22 2.10
N ASP A 542 35.88 -30.02 2.23
CA ASP A 542 35.27 -30.74 1.11
C ASP A 542 34.77 -29.80 0.00
N GLU A 543 34.15 -28.67 0.37
CA GLU A 543 33.58 -27.72 -0.61
C GLU A 543 34.64 -26.76 -1.20
N LEU A 544 35.69 -26.38 -0.47
CA LEU A 544 36.67 -25.38 -0.94
C LEU A 544 38.00 -25.97 -1.46
N GLU A 545 38.44 -27.14 -0.96
CA GLU A 545 39.74 -27.74 -1.27
C GLU A 545 39.92 -28.01 -2.77
N HIS A 546 38.88 -28.51 -3.45
CA HIS A 546 38.94 -28.74 -4.90
C HIS A 546 39.08 -27.47 -5.76
N SER A 547 38.81 -26.28 -5.21
CA SER A 547 38.91 -25.00 -5.95
C SER A 547 40.17 -24.19 -5.62
N LEU A 548 40.83 -24.50 -4.49
CA LEU A 548 42.03 -23.80 -4.01
C LEU A 548 43.35 -24.53 -4.32
N LEU A 549 43.30 -25.75 -4.87
CA LEU A 549 44.46 -26.58 -5.25
C LEU A 549 45.28 -26.07 -6.46
N SER A 550 45.15 -24.80 -6.80
CA SER A 550 46.08 -24.09 -7.67
C SER A 550 46.30 -22.69 -7.10
N PRO A 551 47.49 -22.31 -6.63
CA PRO A 551 48.50 -22.98 -5.82
C PRO A 551 48.55 -22.30 -4.42
N PHE A 552 47.46 -22.37 -3.63
CA PHE A 552 47.42 -21.72 -2.31
C PHE A 552 47.54 -22.71 -1.15
N ASN A 553 48.30 -22.28 -0.14
CA ASN A 553 48.86 -23.09 0.93
C ASN A 553 47.76 -23.51 1.93
N ILE A 554 47.13 -24.66 1.68
CA ILE A 554 46.16 -25.35 2.58
C ILE A 554 46.74 -25.59 3.99
N LYS A 555 48.06 -25.46 4.17
CA LYS A 555 48.73 -25.54 5.48
C LYS A 555 48.25 -24.49 6.49
N GLN A 556 47.76 -23.32 6.08
CA GLN A 556 47.38 -22.26 7.03
C GLN A 556 45.98 -22.48 7.63
N ILE A 557 45.01 -22.96 6.84
CA ILE A 557 43.68 -23.35 7.35
C ILE A 557 43.83 -24.60 8.25
N GLY A 558 44.69 -25.55 7.85
CA GLY A 558 45.02 -26.71 8.67
C GLY A 558 45.68 -26.33 10.01
N SER A 559 46.63 -25.38 10.04
CA SER A 559 47.33 -25.03 11.28
C SER A 559 46.54 -24.13 12.22
N GLU A 560 45.66 -23.26 11.72
CA GLU A 560 44.85 -22.37 12.57
C GLU A 560 43.53 -23.00 13.01
N VAL A 561 43.00 -24.01 12.30
CA VAL A 561 41.75 -24.71 12.64
C VAL A 561 42.00 -26.05 13.36
N LEU A 562 43.19 -26.66 13.31
CA LEU A 562 43.50 -27.88 14.08
C LEU A 562 44.24 -27.66 15.40
N CYS A 563 44.59 -26.41 15.75
CA CYS A 563 45.12 -26.06 17.08
C CYS A 563 44.02 -25.62 18.03
#